data_AF-A0A6C0GKV0-F1
#
_entry.id   AF-A0A6C0GKV0-F1
#
_cell.length_a   1.000
_cell.length_b   1.000
_cell.length_c   1.000
_cell.angle_alpha   90.00
_cell.angle_beta   90.00
_cell.angle_gamma   90.00
#
_symmetry.space_group_name_H-M   'P 1'
#
loop_
_entity.id
_entity.type
_entity.pdbx_description
1 polymer ?
#
loop_
_entity_poly.entity_id
_entity_poly.type
_entity_poly.pdbx_seq_one_letter_code
_entity_poly.pdbx_strand_id
1 'polypeptide(L)'
;MEIITPSEGEAPIQSQPGKPSGKKFGKSKEEYLADALLIVFSVLLALILNEIRNNWMERSQTREMLRNVRTELINNKQLLQQQYEYHLLVLHNIDSALVNEAYSKQFISQGELHLEAFAPDGIMLEDFDWTAWETAKSNNISSKIDPATMSLLNNISRQHQRIEKIEDEIAKVLLTRESRRPENLRQSLILVKDNYKGWAIDRTPGLLNTYAEAIEKLKDFQ
;
A
#
# COMPACT_ATOMS: atom_id res chain seq x y z
N MET A 1 3.84 -20.80 -82.50
CA MET A 1 5.04 -21.60 -82.20
C MET A 1 4.91 -21.98 -80.74
N GLU A 2 4.61 -23.20 -80.33
CA GLU A 2 4.83 -24.52 -80.93
C GLU A 2 3.63 -25.42 -80.58
N ILE A 3 3.29 -26.30 -81.52
CA ILE A 3 2.18 -27.24 -81.52
C ILE A 3 2.78 -28.61 -81.20
N ILE A 4 2.29 -29.35 -80.20
CA ILE A 4 2.29 -30.82 -80.22
C ILE A 4 1.03 -31.33 -79.49
N THR A 5 0.14 -31.96 -80.27
CA THR A 5 -0.97 -32.84 -79.86
C THR A 5 -0.52 -34.33 -79.98
N PRO A 6 -1.41 -35.33 -79.82
CA PRO A 6 -1.55 -36.21 -78.67
C PRO A 6 -1.05 -37.64 -78.94
N SER A 7 -1.15 -38.54 -77.97
CA SER A 7 -1.14 -39.99 -78.24
C SER A 7 -2.34 -40.63 -77.56
N GLU A 8 -3.28 -41.07 -78.41
CA GLU A 8 -4.40 -41.92 -78.09
C GLU A 8 -3.93 -43.36 -77.82
N GLY A 9 -4.67 -44.03 -76.93
CA GLY A 9 -4.67 -45.48 -76.77
C GLY A 9 -6.08 -45.92 -76.37
N GLU A 10 -6.87 -46.32 -77.35
CA GLU A 10 -8.11 -47.13 -77.25
C GLU A 10 -7.78 -48.53 -76.67
N ALA A 11 -8.62 -49.35 -76.01
CA ALA A 11 -10.01 -49.38 -75.52
C ALA A 11 -10.15 -50.70 -74.67
N PRO A 12 -11.32 -51.37 -74.50
CA PRO A 12 -12.49 -51.07 -73.65
C PRO A 12 -12.87 -52.20 -72.63
N ILE A 13 -14.00 -52.00 -71.93
CA ILE A 13 -15.01 -53.00 -71.43
C ILE A 13 -15.10 -53.30 -69.91
N GLN A 14 -16.23 -52.82 -69.34
CA GLN A 14 -17.12 -53.33 -68.26
C GLN A 14 -16.56 -53.72 -66.87
N SER A 15 -17.12 -53.13 -65.81
CA SER A 15 -18.29 -53.69 -65.10
C SER A 15 -18.53 -53.07 -63.70
N GLN A 16 -19.82 -52.85 -63.44
CA GLN A 16 -20.53 -52.66 -62.16
C GLN A 16 -20.51 -51.30 -61.41
N PRO A 17 -21.71 -50.78 -61.05
CA PRO A 17 -21.86 -49.70 -60.09
C PRO A 17 -21.65 -50.25 -58.67
N GLY A 18 -20.54 -49.87 -58.04
CA GLY A 18 -20.36 -50.05 -56.60
C GLY A 18 -21.44 -49.29 -55.85
N LYS A 19 -22.36 -50.05 -55.22
CA LYS A 19 -23.33 -49.56 -54.23
C LYS A 19 -22.69 -48.51 -53.31
N PRO A 20 -23.35 -47.38 -53.00
CA PRO A 20 -22.98 -46.61 -51.83
C PRO A 20 -23.25 -47.50 -50.61
N SER A 21 -22.19 -48.01 -49.99
CA SER A 21 -22.25 -48.64 -48.68
C SER A 21 -22.58 -47.56 -47.66
N GLY A 22 -23.85 -47.18 -47.60
CA GLY A 22 -24.42 -46.41 -46.53
C GLY A 22 -24.43 -47.26 -45.26
N LYS A 23 -23.29 -47.36 -44.58
CA LYS A 23 -23.29 -47.66 -43.15
C LYS A 23 -23.88 -46.44 -42.45
N LYS A 24 -25.20 -46.46 -42.24
CA LYS A 24 -25.84 -45.60 -41.25
C LYS A 24 -25.33 -46.02 -39.87
N PHE A 25 -24.23 -45.44 -39.44
CA PHE A 25 -23.83 -45.43 -38.03
C PHE A 25 -24.77 -44.46 -37.31
N GLY A 26 -25.96 -44.94 -36.94
CA GLY A 26 -26.77 -44.24 -35.96
C GLY A 26 -26.09 -44.41 -34.61
N LYS A 27 -25.57 -43.32 -34.03
CA LYS A 27 -25.01 -43.35 -32.68
C LYS A 27 -26.04 -43.94 -31.71
N SER A 28 -25.59 -44.81 -30.81
CA SER A 28 -26.48 -45.39 -29.81
C SER A 28 -26.92 -44.31 -28.82
N LYS A 29 -28.08 -44.50 -28.15
CA LYS A 29 -28.53 -43.55 -27.11
C LYS A 29 -27.52 -43.44 -25.96
N GLU A 30 -26.75 -44.50 -25.73
CA GLU A 30 -25.67 -44.56 -24.75
C GLU A 30 -24.47 -43.68 -25.16
N GLU A 31 -24.12 -43.66 -26.45
CA GLU A 31 -23.08 -42.78 -26.99
C GLU A 31 -23.47 -41.30 -26.89
N TYR A 32 -24.73 -40.96 -27.17
CA TYR A 32 -25.20 -39.58 -27.00
C TYR A 32 -25.18 -39.12 -25.52
N LEU A 33 -25.49 -40.01 -24.58
CA LEU A 33 -25.42 -39.72 -23.15
C LEU A 33 -23.96 -39.54 -22.68
N ALA A 34 -23.05 -40.40 -23.15
CA ALA A 34 -21.63 -40.29 -22.86
C ALA A 34 -21.03 -39.00 -23.42
N ASP A 35 -21.37 -38.65 -24.67
CA ASP A 35 -20.95 -37.39 -25.30
C ASP A 35 -21.47 -36.17 -24.53
N ALA A 36 -22.75 -36.17 -24.13
CA ALA A 36 -23.31 -35.07 -23.34
C ALA A 36 -22.66 -34.94 -21.96
N LEU A 37 -22.40 -36.07 -21.28
CA LEU A 37 -21.72 -36.08 -19.98
C LEU A 37 -20.26 -35.60 -20.09
N LEU A 38 -19.55 -35.98 -21.15
CA LEU A 38 -18.19 -35.50 -21.43
C LEU A 38 -18.16 -33.99 -21.69
N ILE A 39 -19.15 -33.45 -22.42
CA ILE A 39 -19.26 -32.01 -22.65
C ILE A 39 -19.47 -31.27 -21.32
N VAL A 40 -20.43 -31.72 -20.50
CA VAL A 40 -20.69 -31.11 -19.18
C VAL A 40 -19.45 -31.20 -18.29
N PHE A 41 -18.78 -32.36 -18.26
CA PHE A 41 -17.55 -32.55 -17.49
C PHE A 41 -16.42 -31.63 -17.98
N SER A 42 -16.25 -31.48 -19.29
CA SER A 42 -15.23 -30.59 -19.87
C SER A 42 -15.46 -29.13 -19.48
N VAL A 43 -16.71 -28.65 -19.51
CA VAL A 43 -17.06 -27.29 -19.09
C VAL A 43 -16.81 -27.11 -17.58
N LEU A 44 -17.23 -28.06 -16.74
CA LEU A 44 -16.97 -28.00 -15.30
C LEU A 44 -15.48 -28.00 -14.98
N LEU A 45 -14.69 -28.83 -15.67
CA LEU A 45 -13.23 -28.87 -15.52
C LEU A 45 -12.61 -27.52 -15.91
N ALA A 46 -13.06 -26.91 -17.01
CA ALA A 46 -12.57 -25.60 -17.43
C ALA A 46 -12.86 -24.51 -16.39
N LEU A 47 -14.06 -24.51 -15.79
CA LEU A 47 -14.42 -23.58 -14.71
C LEU A 47 -13.56 -23.79 -13.47
N ILE A 48 -13.35 -25.05 -13.05
CA ILE A 48 -12.50 -25.39 -11.90
C ILE A 48 -11.05 -24.94 -12.14
N LEU A 49 -10.49 -25.21 -13.32
CA LEU A 49 -9.13 -24.80 -13.66
C LEU A 49 -8.99 -23.27 -13.70
N ASN A 50 -9.99 -22.56 -14.23
CA ASN A 50 -10.00 -21.11 -14.25
C ASN A 50 -10.04 -20.53 -12.83
N GLU A 51 -10.86 -21.10 -11.96
CA GLU A 51 -10.98 -20.70 -10.56
C GLU A 51 -9.67 -20.94 -9.79
N ILE A 52 -9.02 -22.10 -9.99
CA ILE A 52 -7.71 -22.39 -9.38
C ILE A 52 -6.66 -21.38 -9.86
N ARG A 53 -6.61 -21.09 -11.15
CA ARG A 53 -5.66 -20.10 -11.72
C ARG A 53 -5.90 -18.71 -11.17
N ASN A 54 -7.16 -18.27 -11.11
CA ASN A 54 -7.54 -16.96 -10.60
C ASN A 54 -7.16 -16.82 -9.12
N ASN A 55 -7.49 -17.82 -8.31
CA ASN A 55 -7.11 -17.86 -6.90
C ASN A 55 -5.58 -17.80 -6.69
N TRP A 56 -4.80 -18.46 -7.54
CA TRP A 56 -3.35 -18.41 -7.45
C TRP A 56 -2.78 -17.03 -7.81
N MET A 57 -3.28 -16.43 -8.89
CA MET A 57 -2.90 -15.09 -9.31
C MET A 57 -3.27 -14.03 -8.26
N GLU A 58 -4.47 -14.13 -7.69
CA GLU A 58 -4.94 -13.23 -6.64
C GLU A 58 -4.09 -13.33 -5.37
N ARG A 59 -3.71 -14.55 -4.95
CA ARG A 59 -2.80 -14.76 -3.82
C ARG A 59 -1.43 -14.16 -4.07
N SER A 60 -0.90 -14.30 -5.27
CA SER A 60 0.39 -13.70 -5.65
C SER A 60 0.35 -12.17 -5.55
N GLN A 61 -0.67 -11.54 -6.13
CA GLN A 61 -0.86 -10.08 -6.07
C GLN A 61 -1.02 -9.60 -4.63
N THR A 62 -1.77 -10.33 -3.81
CA THR A 62 -1.96 -10.01 -2.39
C THR A 62 -0.64 -10.04 -1.62
N ARG A 63 0.19 -11.06 -1.83
CA ARG A 63 1.52 -11.16 -1.21
C ARG A 63 2.41 -9.99 -1.60
N GLU A 64 2.44 -9.64 -2.89
CA GLU A 64 3.23 -8.51 -3.38
C GLU A 64 2.79 -7.18 -2.75
N MET A 65 1.47 -6.92 -2.68
CA MET A 65 0.94 -5.73 -2.01
C MET A 65 1.36 -5.67 -0.54
N LEU A 66 1.22 -6.78 0.20
CA LEU A 66 1.58 -6.83 1.62
C LEU A 66 3.08 -6.73 1.86
N ARG A 67 3.90 -7.25 0.94
CA ARG A 67 5.35 -7.04 0.95
C ARG A 67 5.70 -5.56 0.78
N ASN A 68 5.03 -4.86 -0.14
CA ASN A 68 5.26 -3.43 -0.36
C ASN A 68 4.82 -2.62 0.87
N VAL A 69 3.65 -2.91 1.45
CA VAL A 69 3.19 -2.31 2.72
C VAL A 69 4.21 -2.55 3.83
N ARG A 70 4.74 -3.78 3.96
CA ARG A 70 5.75 -4.08 4.98
C ARG A 70 7.02 -3.25 4.79
N THR A 71 7.50 -3.09 3.57
CA THR A 71 8.67 -2.27 3.25
C THR A 71 8.42 -0.81 3.63
N GLU A 72 7.26 -0.25 3.25
CA GLU A 72 6.83 1.09 3.65
C GLU A 72 6.83 1.25 5.19
N LEU A 73 6.26 0.29 5.92
CA LEU A 73 6.24 0.33 7.38
C LEU A 73 7.64 0.28 8.01
N ILE A 74 8.57 -0.48 7.44
CA ILE A 74 9.96 -0.54 7.93
C ILE A 74 10.62 0.83 7.77
N ASN A 75 10.49 1.45 6.60
CA ASN A 75 11.04 2.77 6.33
C ASN A 75 10.42 3.82 7.26
N ASN A 76 9.09 3.86 7.34
CA ASN A 76 8.37 4.80 8.21
C ASN A 76 8.71 4.61 9.69
N LYS A 77 8.94 3.39 10.15
CA LYS A 77 9.39 3.14 11.53
C LYS A 77 10.76 3.77 11.79
N GLN A 78 11.68 3.69 10.83
CA GLN A 78 13.01 4.30 10.95
C GLN A 78 12.91 5.83 10.96
N LEU A 79 12.13 6.40 10.04
CA LEU A 79 11.85 7.84 10.01
C LEU A 79 11.19 8.32 11.31
N LEU A 80 10.25 7.55 11.85
CA LEU A 80 9.56 7.88 13.11
C LEU A 80 10.53 7.88 14.29
N GLN A 81 11.50 6.97 14.31
CA GLN A 81 12.55 6.97 15.34
C GLN A 81 13.43 8.20 15.22
N GLN A 82 13.84 8.59 14.01
CA GLN A 82 14.64 9.80 13.78
C GLN A 82 13.86 11.06 14.18
N GLN A 83 12.60 11.16 13.75
CA GLN A 83 11.68 12.22 14.13
C GLN A 83 11.49 12.32 15.65
N TYR A 84 11.47 11.18 16.36
CA TYR A 84 11.36 11.16 17.82
C TYR A 84 12.58 11.76 18.50
N GLU A 85 13.79 11.34 18.12
CA GLU A 85 15.03 11.91 18.66
C GLU A 85 15.14 13.40 18.35
N TYR A 86 14.73 13.80 17.14
CA TYR A 86 14.65 15.21 16.76
C TYR A 86 13.69 16.00 17.66
N HIS A 87 12.47 15.51 17.88
CA HIS A 87 11.52 16.17 18.77
C HIS A 87 12.00 16.27 20.21
N LEU A 88 12.78 15.30 20.70
CA LEU A 88 13.43 15.39 22.01
C LEU A 88 14.48 16.51 22.05
N LEU A 89 15.27 16.68 20.98
CA LEU A 89 16.19 17.80 20.83
C LEU A 89 15.45 19.14 20.84
N VAL A 90 14.37 19.26 20.06
CA VAL A 90 13.56 20.50 20.04
C VAL A 90 12.98 20.82 21.42
N LEU A 91 12.45 19.81 22.11
CA LEU A 91 11.96 19.96 23.48
C LEU A 91 13.06 20.45 24.43
N HIS A 92 14.27 19.89 24.31
CA HIS A 92 15.43 20.31 25.10
C HIS A 92 15.83 21.76 24.84
N ASN A 93 15.78 22.21 23.58
CA ASN A 93 16.06 23.60 23.21
C ASN A 93 15.01 24.54 23.82
N ILE A 94 13.73 24.18 23.77
CA ILE A 94 12.66 24.97 24.39
C ILE A 94 12.85 25.03 25.92
N ASP A 95 13.16 23.91 26.56
CA ASP A 95 13.42 23.87 28.00
C ASP A 95 14.60 24.74 28.41
N SER A 96 15.67 24.73 27.62
CA SER A 96 16.83 25.59 27.82
C SER A 96 16.46 27.08 27.69
N ALA A 97 15.59 27.43 26.75
CA ALA A 97 15.11 28.81 26.58
C ALA A 97 14.17 29.26 27.71
N LEU A 98 13.40 28.34 28.31
CA LEU A 98 12.53 28.65 29.44
C LEU A 98 13.30 28.98 30.73
N VAL A 99 14.55 28.54 30.86
CA VAL A 99 15.41 28.80 32.03
C VAL A 99 16.48 29.87 31.79
N ASN A 100 16.77 30.22 30.54
CA ASN A 100 17.80 31.19 30.16
C ASN A 100 17.21 32.33 29.32
N GLU A 101 17.07 33.50 29.94
CA GLU A 101 16.50 34.69 29.28
C GLU A 101 17.34 35.20 28.08
N ALA A 102 18.66 35.02 28.12
CA ALA A 102 19.52 35.42 27.00
C ALA A 102 19.29 34.51 25.79
N TYR A 103 19.02 33.23 26.03
CA TYR A 103 18.72 32.27 24.97
C TYR A 103 17.29 32.45 24.43
N SER A 104 16.31 32.73 25.29
CA SER A 104 14.92 32.98 24.86
C SER A 104 14.80 34.17 23.90
N LYS A 105 15.61 35.22 24.07
CA LYS A 105 15.65 36.38 23.17
C LYS A 105 16.10 36.05 21.73
N GLN A 106 16.68 34.87 21.49
CA GLN A 106 17.01 34.41 20.15
C GLN A 106 15.76 33.97 19.37
N PHE A 107 14.68 33.61 20.06
CA PHE A 107 13.44 33.09 19.45
C PHE A 107 12.57 34.20 18.90
N ILE A 108 12.56 35.36 19.57
CA ILE A 108 11.89 36.56 19.10
C ILE A 108 12.87 37.71 19.14
N SER A 109 13.31 38.16 17.97
CA SER A 109 14.13 39.37 17.84
C SER A 109 13.46 40.32 16.85
N GLN A 110 13.36 41.60 17.24
CA GLN A 110 12.72 42.66 16.45
C GLN A 110 11.26 42.38 16.02
N GLY A 111 10.54 41.53 16.78
CA GLY A 111 9.16 41.15 16.48
C GLY A 111 9.03 40.01 15.46
N GLU A 112 10.16 39.46 14.99
CA GLU A 112 10.24 38.28 14.14
C GLU A 112 10.48 37.03 14.98
N LEU A 113 9.84 35.93 14.59
CA LEU A 113 10.03 34.62 15.18
C LEU A 113 11.12 33.87 14.41
N HIS A 114 12.12 33.37 15.13
CA HIS A 114 13.23 32.58 14.62
C HIS A 114 13.02 31.13 15.03
N LEU A 115 12.32 30.36 14.18
CA LEU A 115 11.97 28.95 14.44
C LEU A 115 13.23 28.08 14.58
N GLU A 116 14.23 28.37 13.76
CA GLU A 116 15.53 27.71 13.71
C GLU A 116 16.31 27.77 15.02
N ALA A 117 15.97 28.72 15.91
CA ALA A 117 16.60 28.84 17.22
C ALA A 117 16.30 27.64 18.14
N PHE A 118 15.21 26.90 17.89
CA PHE A 118 14.85 25.70 18.65
C PHE A 118 14.50 24.49 17.81
N ALA A 119 14.03 24.71 16.58
CA ALA A 119 13.66 23.67 15.63
C ALA A 119 14.43 23.94 14.31
N PRO A 120 15.74 23.62 14.28
CA PRO A 120 16.66 24.03 13.21
C PRO A 120 16.26 23.52 11.83
N ASP A 121 15.64 22.33 11.77
CA ASP A 121 15.19 21.69 10.54
C ASP A 121 13.67 21.86 10.32
N GLY A 122 13.04 22.79 11.04
CA GLY A 122 11.60 22.99 11.02
C GLY A 122 10.86 22.18 12.10
N ILE A 123 9.52 22.23 12.08
CA ILE A 123 8.71 21.57 13.12
C ILE A 123 8.82 20.05 13.02
N MET A 124 8.73 19.53 11.79
CA MET A 124 8.95 18.14 11.41
C MET A 124 10.31 17.99 10.71
N LEU A 125 10.91 16.80 10.80
CA LEU A 125 12.18 16.47 10.18
C LEU A 125 11.95 15.65 8.90
N GLU A 126 11.02 14.71 8.96
CA GLU A 126 10.76 13.72 7.90
C GLU A 126 9.28 13.68 7.53
N ASP A 127 9.02 13.42 6.25
CA ASP A 127 7.72 13.05 5.71
C ASP A 127 7.60 11.52 5.63
N PHE A 128 6.37 11.02 5.73
CA PHE A 128 6.11 9.58 5.76
C PHE A 128 5.34 9.14 4.52
N ASP A 129 5.67 7.97 3.98
CA ASP A 129 4.98 7.44 2.80
C ASP A 129 3.81 6.53 3.22
N TRP A 130 2.68 6.66 2.53
CA TRP A 130 1.49 5.82 2.73
C TRP A 130 0.99 5.22 1.42
N THR A 131 1.74 5.38 0.33
CA THR A 131 1.32 5.03 -1.02
C THR A 131 1.03 3.54 -1.15
N ALA A 132 1.87 2.67 -0.59
CA ALA A 132 1.67 1.22 -0.63
C ALA A 132 0.42 0.84 0.17
N TRP A 133 0.21 1.43 1.35
CA TRP A 133 -0.99 1.18 2.14
C TRP A 133 -2.28 1.67 1.48
N GLU A 134 -2.30 2.88 0.94
CA GLU A 134 -3.46 3.43 0.21
C GLU A 134 -3.76 2.63 -1.06
N THR A 135 -2.71 2.19 -1.77
CA THR A 135 -2.83 1.31 -2.94
C THR A 135 -3.43 -0.03 -2.53
N ALA A 136 -2.98 -0.64 -1.43
CA ALA A 136 -3.52 -1.91 -0.94
C ALA A 136 -5.01 -1.77 -0.55
N LYS A 137 -5.37 -0.70 0.16
CA LYS A 137 -6.78 -0.42 0.50
C LYS A 137 -7.65 -0.29 -0.75
N SER A 138 -7.19 0.45 -1.75
CA SER A 138 -7.90 0.64 -3.03
C SER A 138 -8.07 -0.68 -3.79
N ASN A 139 -7.17 -1.64 -3.59
CA ASN A 139 -7.22 -2.99 -4.15
C ASN A 139 -7.92 -4.01 -3.22
N ASN A 140 -8.80 -3.55 -2.33
CA ASN A 140 -9.65 -4.38 -1.48
C ASN A 140 -8.88 -5.35 -0.56
N ILE A 141 -7.72 -4.93 -0.04
CA ILE A 141 -6.90 -5.74 0.86
C ILE A 141 -7.65 -6.17 2.13
N SER A 142 -8.65 -5.40 2.55
CA SER A 142 -9.48 -5.68 3.74
C SER A 142 -10.22 -7.02 3.68
N SER A 143 -10.53 -7.51 2.47
CA SER A 143 -11.13 -8.83 2.27
C SER A 143 -10.13 -9.99 2.30
N LYS A 144 -8.83 -9.67 2.34
CA LYS A 144 -7.72 -10.61 2.08
C LYS A 144 -6.76 -10.79 3.26
N ILE A 145 -6.89 -9.95 4.29
CA ILE A 145 -6.12 -10.04 5.53
C ILE A 145 -7.05 -10.20 6.73
N ASP A 146 -6.50 -10.70 7.83
CA ASP A 146 -7.28 -10.85 9.06
C ASP A 146 -7.64 -9.49 9.68
N PRO A 147 -8.76 -9.41 10.42
CA PRO A 147 -9.21 -8.15 11.03
C PRO A 147 -8.20 -7.52 12.01
N ALA A 148 -7.35 -8.31 12.67
CA ALA A 148 -6.39 -7.77 13.62
C ALA A 148 -5.25 -7.05 12.89
N THR A 149 -4.73 -7.63 11.80
CA THR A 149 -3.76 -6.97 10.92
C THR A 149 -4.34 -5.70 10.30
N MET A 150 -5.58 -5.75 9.79
CA MET A 150 -6.27 -4.55 9.28
C MET A 150 -6.39 -3.45 10.35
N SER A 151 -6.74 -3.81 11.58
CA SER A 151 -6.85 -2.88 12.70
C SER A 151 -5.51 -2.23 13.04
N LEU A 152 -4.41 -2.99 13.04
CA LEU A 152 -3.06 -2.47 13.27
C LEU A 152 -2.68 -1.44 12.20
N LEU A 153 -2.81 -1.77 10.92
CA LEU A 153 -2.45 -0.87 9.82
C LEU A 153 -3.26 0.43 9.87
N ASN A 154 -4.57 0.33 10.10
CA ASN A 154 -5.43 1.51 10.29
C ASN A 154 -5.03 2.32 11.53
N ASN A 155 -4.65 1.66 12.63
CA ASN A 155 -4.22 2.36 13.83
C ASN A 155 -2.93 3.14 13.58
N ILE A 156 -1.95 2.53 12.93
CA ILE A 156 -0.68 3.19 12.59
C ILE A 156 -0.98 4.43 11.73
N SER A 157 -1.71 4.27 10.62
CA SER A 157 -2.06 5.39 9.73
C SER A 157 -2.79 6.53 10.47
N ARG A 158 -3.78 6.23 11.33
CA ARG A 158 -4.47 7.26 12.11
C ARG A 158 -3.61 7.95 13.15
N GLN A 159 -2.73 7.21 13.84
CA GLN A 159 -1.82 7.81 14.82
C GLN A 159 -0.79 8.69 14.13
N HIS A 160 -0.37 8.29 12.93
CA HIS A 160 0.53 9.06 12.11
C HIS A 160 -0.03 10.42 11.71
N GLN A 161 -1.25 10.43 11.18
CA GLN A 161 -2.01 11.66 10.88
C GLN A 161 -2.22 12.57 12.10
N ARG A 162 -2.09 12.05 13.32
CA ARG A 162 -2.15 12.87 14.55
C ARG A 162 -0.81 13.49 14.90
N ILE A 163 0.29 12.84 14.55
CA ILE A 163 1.64 13.39 14.73
C ILE A 163 1.86 14.50 13.71
N GLU A 164 1.51 14.29 12.44
CA GLU A 164 1.63 15.31 11.38
C GLU A 164 0.90 16.62 11.71
N LYS A 165 -0.20 16.55 12.47
CA LYS A 165 -0.93 17.74 12.95
C LYS A 165 -0.14 18.65 13.88
N ILE A 166 1.02 18.22 14.38
CA ILE A 166 1.85 19.03 15.25
C ILE A 166 2.24 20.35 14.56
N GLU A 167 2.47 20.35 13.25
CA GLU A 167 2.78 21.57 12.49
C GLU A 167 1.64 22.58 12.58
N ASP A 168 0.42 22.13 12.34
CA ASP A 168 -0.79 22.96 12.45
C ASP A 168 -0.97 23.48 13.88
N GLU A 169 -0.80 22.63 14.89
CA GLU A 169 -1.00 23.03 16.29
C GLU A 169 0.08 24.02 16.77
N ILE A 170 1.33 23.83 16.35
CA ILE A 170 2.41 24.78 16.65
C ILE A 170 2.22 26.08 15.89
N ALA A 171 1.81 26.03 14.61
CA ALA A 171 1.51 27.20 13.82
C ALA A 171 0.40 28.05 14.45
N LYS A 172 -0.67 27.41 14.98
CA LYS A 172 -1.75 28.10 15.73
C LYS A 172 -1.25 28.85 16.95
N VAL A 173 -0.15 28.44 17.55
CA VAL A 173 0.49 29.19 18.65
C VAL A 173 1.36 30.28 18.06
N LEU A 174 2.37 29.90 17.28
CA LEU A 174 3.48 30.77 16.87
C LEU A 174 3.10 31.88 15.88
N LEU A 175 2.08 31.66 15.05
CA LEU A 175 1.69 32.62 14.02
C LEU A 175 0.67 33.66 14.50
N THR A 176 0.29 33.64 15.78
CA THR A 176 -0.57 34.68 16.36
C THR A 176 0.21 35.96 16.64
N ARG A 177 -0.49 37.10 16.59
CA ARG A 177 0.10 38.40 16.93
C ARG A 177 0.53 38.44 18.40
N GLU A 178 -0.24 37.80 19.26
CA GLU A 178 -0.03 37.74 20.70
C GLU A 178 1.24 36.96 21.04
N SER A 179 1.49 35.84 20.36
CA SER A 179 2.66 35.00 20.64
C SER A 179 3.99 35.63 20.26
N ARG A 180 3.99 36.63 19.37
CA ARG A 180 5.17 37.37 18.94
C ARG A 180 5.54 38.53 19.88
N ARG A 181 4.75 38.80 20.91
CA ARG A 181 5.05 39.85 21.88
C ARG A 181 6.09 39.35 22.90
N PRO A 182 7.18 40.09 23.18
CA PRO A 182 8.21 39.67 24.12
C PRO A 182 7.67 39.28 25.50
N GLU A 183 6.65 40.00 26.00
CA GLU A 183 6.00 39.72 27.29
C GLU A 183 5.27 38.36 27.32
N ASN A 184 4.88 37.82 26.17
CA ASN A 184 4.18 36.55 26.04
C ASN A 184 5.11 35.38 25.66
N LEU A 185 6.38 35.65 25.35
CA LEU A 185 7.32 34.64 24.84
C LEU A 185 7.35 33.37 25.70
N ARG A 186 7.46 33.52 27.03
CA ARG A 186 7.47 32.38 27.95
C ARG A 186 6.22 31.52 27.83
N GLN A 187 5.04 32.15 27.73
CA GLN A 187 3.77 31.43 27.60
C GLN A 187 3.68 30.73 26.24
N SER A 188 4.10 31.39 25.17
CA SER A 188 4.16 30.80 23.83
C SER A 188 5.06 29.56 23.81
N LEU A 189 6.26 29.63 24.41
CA LEU A 189 7.18 28.50 24.50
C LEU A 189 6.61 27.32 25.29
N ILE A 190 5.90 27.58 26.39
CA ILE A 190 5.22 26.52 27.15
C ILE A 190 4.16 25.83 26.28
N LEU A 191 3.35 26.59 25.55
CA LEU A 191 2.33 26.03 24.67
C LEU A 191 2.94 25.20 23.53
N VAL A 192 4.05 25.66 22.93
CA VAL A 192 4.79 24.88 21.91
C VAL A 192 5.35 23.59 22.51
N LYS A 193 5.97 23.68 23.70
CA LYS A 193 6.47 22.52 24.44
C LYS A 193 5.36 21.49 24.71
N ASP A 194 4.21 21.94 25.19
CA ASP A 194 3.09 21.06 25.51
C ASP A 194 2.54 20.37 24.25
N ASN A 195 2.57 21.06 23.10
CA ASN A 195 2.23 20.46 21.81
C ASN A 195 3.24 19.38 21.38
N TYR A 196 4.55 19.64 21.43
CA TYR A 196 5.57 18.61 21.16
C TYR A 196 5.42 17.39 22.06
N LYS A 197 5.21 17.64 23.35
CA LYS A 197 5.06 16.57 24.33
C LYS A 197 3.83 15.71 24.05
N GLY A 198 2.65 16.33 23.93
CA GLY A 198 1.38 15.62 23.83
C GLY A 198 1.08 15.02 22.45
N TRP A 199 1.51 15.68 21.36
CA TRP A 199 1.21 15.23 20.00
C TRP A 199 2.28 14.30 19.42
N ALA A 200 3.55 14.51 19.76
CA ALA A 200 4.63 13.70 19.24
C ALA A 200 5.26 12.79 20.30
N ILE A 201 5.93 13.36 21.30
CA ILE A 201 6.87 12.63 22.17
C ILE A 201 6.17 11.53 22.97
N ASP A 202 5.08 11.84 23.67
CA ASP A 202 4.41 10.86 24.53
C ASP A 202 3.73 9.72 23.72
N ARG A 203 3.48 9.95 22.42
CA ARG A 203 2.78 8.99 21.54
C ARG A 203 3.74 8.06 20.80
N THR A 204 4.91 8.55 20.42
CA THR A 204 5.82 7.84 19.52
C THR A 204 6.27 6.48 20.06
N PRO A 205 6.62 6.28 21.35
CA PRO A 205 7.03 4.96 21.84
C PRO A 205 5.97 3.87 21.63
N GLY A 206 4.70 4.19 21.89
CA GLY A 206 3.59 3.26 21.65
C GLY A 206 3.37 2.98 20.16
N LEU A 207 3.54 4.00 19.31
CA LEU A 207 3.44 3.84 17.87
C LEU A 207 4.59 2.99 17.29
N LEU A 208 5.83 3.17 17.75
CA LEU A 208 6.97 2.35 17.36
C LEU A 208 6.78 0.86 17.69
N ASN A 209 6.16 0.56 18.83
CA ASN A 209 5.78 -0.81 19.20
C ASN A 209 4.71 -1.35 18.24
N THR A 210 3.71 -0.53 17.90
CA THR A 210 2.65 -0.91 16.95
C THR A 210 3.23 -1.19 15.55
N TYR A 211 4.18 -0.37 15.09
CA TYR A 211 4.94 -0.63 13.86
C TYR A 211 5.67 -1.97 13.91
N ALA A 212 6.38 -2.24 15.01
CA ALA A 212 7.10 -3.50 15.16
C ALA A 212 6.16 -4.71 15.07
N GLU A 213 5.02 -4.67 15.76
CA GLU A 213 4.01 -5.73 15.71
C GLU A 213 3.46 -5.94 14.30
N ALA A 214 3.11 -4.86 13.59
CA ALA A 214 2.61 -4.95 12.22
C ALA A 214 3.67 -5.52 11.24
N ILE A 215 4.93 -5.08 11.36
CA ILE A 215 6.03 -5.57 10.52
C ILE A 215 6.28 -7.07 10.75
N GLU A 216 6.17 -7.55 11.99
CA GLU A 216 6.28 -8.97 12.32
C GLU A 216 5.13 -9.77 11.72
N LYS A 217 3.87 -9.32 11.88
CA LYS A 217 2.70 -9.99 11.29
C LYS A 217 2.77 -10.10 9.76
N LEU A 218 3.39 -9.11 9.10
CA LEU A 218 3.52 -9.13 7.66
C LEU A 218 4.71 -9.97 7.15
N LYS A 219 5.53 -10.57 8.03
CA LYS A 219 6.64 -11.44 7.59
C LYS A 219 6.17 -12.70 6.85
N ASP A 220 4.98 -13.18 7.18
CA ASP A 220 4.42 -14.42 6.61
C ASP A 220 4.06 -14.29 5.11
N PHE A 221 4.13 -13.07 4.56
CA PHE A 221 3.85 -12.77 3.15
C PHE A 221 5.12 -12.60 2.29
N GLN A 222 6.29 -13.02 2.79
CA GLN A 222 7.56 -13.06 2.05
C GLN A 222 7.66 -14.20 1.05
#